data_AF-A0A6L9QZJ3-F1
#
_entry.id   AF-A0A6L9QZJ3-F1
#
_cell.length_a   1.000
_cell.length_b   1.000
_cell.length_c   1.000
_cell.angle_alpha   90.00
_cell.angle_beta   90.00
_cell.angle_gamma   90.00
#
_symmetry.space_group_name_H-M   'P 1'
#
loop_
_entity.id
_entity.type
_entity.pdbx_description
1 polymer ?
#
loop_
_entity_poly.entity_id
_entity_poly.type
_entity_poly.pdbx_seq_one_letter_code
_entity_poly.pdbx_strand_id
1 'polypeptide(L)'
;RRLAGARAAEELDEVRERMAELREGLEELASGESRLGPRLGSAEQALRRLQAKADTRALEIDRLRGRKDAHDRERGRIRRASADLAEKRAALGLDDLEKGWGGSREAAAEWLAALDDDEATWTPAEWWHTAEKHLSEALRRVFPDGPSDEDMPEEIRFLLRERAEGEGRRTDREQATFARLAQALEGHLRRQEDYEKHQRRQIEVQLSGRRTDLEKAQKGATEAAGAAEAHRTALTAAIRARLQRVAEEFEKLDVAYGGYGATLEFPTPEQPGDPEQEWRWRVTPKWRRSDGQRYVPYNRRANTALMDEKAVKLVCAAALASSGGGRLCLVLDELGRNLGKEHRKEAVALFRKIGETHGITVIGALQDDMEPYAIDACGQYVKLRRSSDTMPYNEPPVVVGYDEHEPRVRMLADQITASRPDEPENDVNPDG
;
A
#
# COMPACT_ATOMS: atom_id res chain seq x y z
N ARG A 1 -48.27 -24.39 -169.28
CA ARG A 1 -48.23 -23.00 -168.77
C ARG A 1 -48.96 -22.79 -167.44
N ARG A 2 -50.08 -23.47 -167.12
CA ARG A 2 -50.75 -23.35 -165.80
C ARG A 2 -50.01 -24.02 -164.62
N LEU A 3 -49.21 -25.06 -164.86
CA LEU A 3 -48.43 -25.77 -163.82
C LEU A 3 -47.19 -25.02 -163.30
N ALA A 4 -46.60 -24.11 -164.11
CA ALA A 4 -45.40 -23.37 -163.71
C ALA A 4 -45.71 -22.19 -162.76
N GLY A 5 -46.89 -21.56 -162.92
CA GLY A 5 -47.33 -20.49 -162.02
C GLY A 5 -47.74 -20.98 -160.64
N ALA A 6 -48.22 -22.23 -160.53
CA ALA A 6 -48.58 -22.82 -159.24
C ALA A 6 -47.33 -23.14 -158.39
N ARG A 7 -46.28 -23.72 -159.00
CA ARG A 7 -45.00 -23.99 -158.30
C ARG A 7 -44.30 -22.72 -157.83
N ALA A 8 -44.30 -21.67 -158.64
CA ALA A 8 -43.70 -20.39 -158.25
C ALA A 8 -44.47 -19.69 -157.12
N ALA A 9 -45.78 -19.96 -156.97
CA ALA A 9 -46.58 -19.46 -155.86
C ALA A 9 -46.31 -20.24 -154.56
N GLU A 10 -46.20 -21.57 -154.64
CA GLU A 10 -45.80 -22.41 -153.49
C GLU A 10 -44.40 -22.05 -152.97
N GLU A 11 -43.40 -21.88 -153.86
CA GLU A 11 -42.05 -21.47 -153.46
C GLU A 11 -42.03 -20.07 -152.82
N LEU A 12 -42.86 -19.14 -153.30
CA LEU A 12 -42.97 -17.80 -152.73
C LEU A 12 -43.59 -17.83 -151.33
N ASP A 13 -44.61 -18.66 -151.12
CA ASP A 13 -45.26 -18.79 -149.82
C ASP A 13 -44.35 -19.51 -148.81
N GLU A 14 -43.59 -20.53 -149.23
CA GLU A 14 -42.61 -21.20 -148.37
C GLU A 14 -41.47 -20.25 -147.94
N VAL A 15 -41.00 -19.39 -148.86
CA VAL A 15 -40.01 -18.36 -148.53
C VAL A 15 -40.59 -17.27 -147.62
N ARG A 16 -41.88 -16.94 -147.77
CA ARG A 16 -42.57 -15.98 -146.89
C ARG A 16 -42.76 -16.54 -145.48
N GLU A 17 -43.15 -17.80 -145.35
CA GLU A 17 -43.23 -18.48 -144.05
C GLU A 17 -41.87 -18.51 -143.37
N ARG A 18 -40.81 -18.87 -144.11
CA ARG A 18 -39.45 -18.90 -143.56
C ARG A 18 -38.92 -17.52 -143.17
N MET A 19 -39.26 -16.48 -143.93
CA MET A 19 -38.96 -15.10 -143.54
C MET A 19 -39.76 -14.65 -142.32
N ALA A 20 -40.99 -15.13 -142.13
CA ALA A 20 -41.78 -14.82 -140.94
C ALA A 20 -41.17 -15.50 -139.70
N GLU A 21 -40.84 -16.79 -139.78
CA GLU A 21 -40.17 -17.54 -138.70
C GLU A 21 -38.83 -16.90 -138.31
N LEU A 22 -38.01 -16.50 -139.28
CA LEU A 22 -36.74 -15.83 -139.00
C LEU A 22 -36.92 -14.45 -138.38
N ARG A 23 -37.97 -13.71 -138.76
CA ARG A 23 -38.29 -12.42 -138.13
C ARG A 23 -38.79 -12.61 -136.71
N GLU A 24 -39.63 -13.61 -136.47
CA GLU A 24 -40.10 -13.96 -135.13
C GLU A 24 -38.93 -14.40 -134.24
N GLY A 25 -38.03 -15.25 -134.75
CA GLY A 25 -36.82 -15.65 -134.02
C GLY A 25 -35.86 -14.48 -133.74
N LEU A 26 -35.73 -13.53 -134.66
CA LEU A 26 -34.96 -12.29 -134.43
C LEU A 26 -35.62 -11.37 -133.41
N GLU A 27 -36.95 -11.24 -133.43
CA GLU A 27 -37.69 -10.48 -132.41
C GLU A 27 -37.61 -11.15 -131.03
N GLU A 28 -37.68 -12.47 -130.95
CA GLU A 28 -37.46 -13.22 -129.70
C GLU A 28 -36.06 -12.98 -129.15
N LEU A 29 -35.02 -13.09 -129.99
CA LEU A 29 -33.63 -12.83 -129.61
C LEU A 29 -33.43 -11.38 -129.18
N ALA A 30 -33.94 -10.41 -129.94
CA ALA A 30 -33.87 -8.99 -129.60
C ALA A 30 -34.61 -8.68 -128.30
N SER A 31 -35.77 -9.33 -128.05
CA SER A 31 -36.49 -9.22 -126.78
C SER A 31 -35.73 -9.87 -125.62
N GLY A 32 -35.00 -10.96 -125.89
CA GLY A 32 -34.14 -11.64 -124.93
C GLY A 32 -32.95 -10.80 -124.55
N GLU A 33 -32.28 -10.19 -125.52
CA GLU A 33 -31.16 -9.27 -125.33
C GLU A 33 -31.60 -7.99 -124.61
N SER A 34 -32.75 -7.42 -125.00
CA SER A 34 -33.36 -6.26 -124.33
C SER A 34 -33.72 -6.57 -122.86
N ARG A 35 -34.14 -7.80 -122.55
CA ARG A 35 -34.45 -8.24 -121.17
C ARG A 35 -33.19 -8.58 -120.35
N LEU A 36 -32.20 -9.23 -120.95
CA LEU A 36 -31.02 -9.75 -120.24
C LEU A 36 -29.87 -8.75 -120.15
N GLY A 37 -29.66 -7.91 -121.17
CA GLY A 37 -28.59 -6.91 -121.22
C GLY A 37 -28.56 -5.99 -119.99
N PRO A 38 -29.70 -5.35 -119.59
CA PRO A 38 -29.75 -4.53 -118.39
C PRO A 38 -29.48 -5.32 -117.10
N ARG A 39 -29.94 -6.58 -117.03
CA ARG A 39 -29.71 -7.44 -115.84
C ARG A 39 -28.23 -7.80 -115.72
N LEU A 40 -27.58 -8.18 -116.82
CA LEU A 40 -26.15 -8.45 -116.86
C LEU A 40 -25.35 -7.20 -116.48
N GLY A 41 -25.66 -6.05 -117.09
CA GLY A 41 -25.01 -4.78 -116.77
C GLY A 41 -25.18 -4.38 -115.29
N SER A 42 -26.37 -4.61 -114.71
CA SER A 42 -26.61 -4.37 -113.28
C SER A 42 -25.81 -5.32 -112.37
N ALA A 43 -25.69 -6.59 -112.76
CA ALA A 43 -24.93 -7.60 -112.02
C ALA A 43 -23.43 -7.33 -112.07
N GLU A 44 -22.90 -6.94 -113.23
CA GLU A 44 -21.49 -6.54 -113.39
C GLU A 44 -21.16 -5.30 -112.58
N GLN A 45 -22.05 -4.29 -112.58
CA GLN A 45 -21.89 -3.11 -111.72
C GLN A 45 -21.93 -3.48 -110.23
N ALA A 46 -22.81 -4.39 -109.82
CA ALA A 46 -22.87 -4.88 -108.45
C ALA A 46 -21.59 -5.62 -108.05
N LEU A 47 -21.06 -6.48 -108.93
CA LEU A 47 -19.81 -7.20 -108.72
C LEU A 47 -18.63 -6.25 -108.56
N ARG A 48 -18.48 -5.27 -109.46
CA ARG A 48 -17.43 -4.24 -109.36
C ARG A 48 -17.50 -3.46 -108.05
N ARG A 49 -18.71 -3.11 -107.59
CA ARG A 49 -18.91 -2.44 -106.29
C ARG A 49 -18.52 -3.32 -105.11
N LEU A 50 -18.82 -4.63 -105.16
CA LEU A 50 -18.45 -5.57 -104.11
C LEU A 50 -16.94 -5.82 -104.08
N GLN A 51 -16.29 -5.92 -105.24
CA GLN A 51 -14.84 -6.04 -105.36
C GLN A 51 -14.14 -4.80 -104.77
N ALA A 52 -14.56 -3.59 -105.16
CA ALA A 52 -14.00 -2.36 -104.60
C ALA A 52 -14.16 -2.29 -103.06
N LYS A 53 -15.28 -2.78 -102.51
CA LYS A 53 -15.49 -2.89 -101.07
C LYS A 53 -14.57 -3.92 -100.41
N ALA A 54 -14.34 -5.06 -101.06
CA ALA A 54 -13.43 -6.10 -100.58
C ALA A 54 -11.98 -5.60 -100.56
N ASP A 55 -11.53 -4.92 -101.61
CA ASP A 55 -10.18 -4.35 -101.71
C ASP A 55 -9.97 -3.26 -100.65
N THR A 56 -10.97 -2.40 -100.43
CA THR A 56 -10.92 -1.37 -99.37
C THR A 56 -10.78 -2.02 -97.98
N ARG A 57 -11.55 -3.08 -97.72
CA ARG A 57 -11.45 -3.84 -96.45
C ARG A 57 -10.10 -4.54 -96.30
N ALA A 58 -9.54 -5.08 -97.37
CA ALA A 58 -8.21 -5.71 -97.35
C ALA A 58 -7.13 -4.69 -96.94
N LEU A 59 -7.15 -3.49 -97.55
CA LEU A 59 -6.25 -2.40 -97.19
C LEU A 59 -6.41 -1.94 -95.74
N GLU A 60 -7.65 -1.89 -95.24
CA GLU A 60 -7.93 -1.55 -93.83
C GLU A 60 -7.39 -2.61 -92.87
N ILE A 61 -7.58 -3.89 -93.18
CA ILE A 61 -7.04 -5.01 -92.40
C ILE A 61 -5.52 -4.95 -92.34
N ASP A 62 -4.85 -4.71 -93.47
CA ASP A 62 -3.39 -4.63 -93.51
C ASP A 62 -2.87 -3.41 -92.74
N ARG A 63 -3.57 -2.27 -92.81
CA ARG A 63 -3.26 -1.09 -91.99
C ARG A 63 -3.41 -1.37 -90.49
N LEU A 64 -4.46 -2.07 -90.09
CA LEU A 64 -4.69 -2.45 -88.69
C LEU A 64 -3.66 -3.47 -88.19
N ARG A 65 -3.27 -4.44 -89.03
CA ARG A 65 -2.18 -5.39 -88.74
C ARG A 65 -0.85 -4.66 -88.55
N GLY A 66 -0.50 -3.75 -89.46
CA GLY A 66 0.71 -2.94 -89.34
C GLY A 66 0.75 -2.10 -88.05
N ARG A 67 -0.39 -1.52 -87.64
CA ARG A 67 -0.52 -0.82 -86.35
C ARG A 67 -0.35 -1.75 -85.16
N LYS A 68 -0.97 -2.94 -85.21
CA LYS A 68 -0.83 -3.95 -84.15
C LYS A 68 0.63 -4.36 -83.98
N ASP A 69 1.31 -4.70 -85.07
CA ASP A 69 2.72 -5.11 -85.03
C ASP A 69 3.62 -4.00 -84.50
N ALA A 70 3.35 -2.74 -84.86
CA ALA A 70 4.07 -1.60 -84.30
C ALA A 70 3.85 -1.46 -82.79
N HIS A 71 2.62 -1.61 -82.31
CA HIS A 71 2.32 -1.59 -80.87
C HIS A 71 2.95 -2.78 -80.13
N ASP A 72 2.97 -3.98 -80.72
CA ASP A 72 3.58 -5.15 -80.11
C ASP A 72 5.11 -5.01 -80.03
N ARG A 73 5.76 -4.42 -81.05
CA ARG A 73 7.19 -4.05 -80.98
C ARG A 73 7.46 -3.01 -79.89
N GLU A 74 6.59 -2.02 -79.74
CA GLU A 74 6.73 -0.99 -78.72
C GLU A 74 6.57 -1.56 -77.31
N ARG A 75 5.53 -2.38 -77.08
CA ARG A 75 5.35 -3.12 -75.83
C ARG A 75 6.55 -4.01 -75.53
N GLY A 76 7.11 -4.67 -76.55
CA GLY A 76 8.32 -5.47 -76.43
C GLY A 76 9.57 -4.66 -76.07
N ARG A 77 9.71 -3.41 -76.53
CA ARG A 77 10.79 -2.50 -76.14
C ARG A 77 10.60 -2.02 -74.69
N ILE A 78 9.41 -1.55 -74.34
CA ILE A 78 9.09 -1.07 -72.97
C ILE A 78 9.30 -2.18 -71.95
N ARG A 79 8.85 -3.42 -72.23
CA ARG A 79 9.06 -4.57 -71.33
C ARG A 79 10.54 -4.87 -71.10
N ARG A 80 11.36 -4.83 -72.16
CA ARG A 80 12.81 -5.03 -72.04
C ARG A 80 13.48 -3.93 -71.22
N ALA A 81 13.14 -2.66 -71.50
CA ALA A 81 13.66 -1.54 -70.72
C ALA A 81 13.23 -1.62 -69.24
N SER A 82 11.99 -2.00 -68.97
CA SER A 82 11.50 -2.21 -67.60
C SER A 82 12.21 -3.35 -66.89
N ALA A 83 12.51 -4.45 -67.60
CA ALA A 83 13.24 -5.58 -67.03
C ALA A 83 14.69 -5.19 -66.69
N ASP A 84 15.38 -4.49 -67.61
CA ASP A 84 16.73 -3.98 -67.39
C ASP A 84 16.81 -2.99 -66.21
N LEU A 85 15.82 -2.09 -66.09
CA LEU A 85 15.73 -1.18 -64.93
C LEU A 85 15.45 -1.92 -63.62
N ALA A 86 14.62 -2.97 -63.64
CA ALA A 86 14.35 -3.78 -62.46
C ALA A 86 15.58 -4.56 -62.01
N GLU A 87 16.34 -5.11 -62.96
CA GLU A 87 17.60 -5.81 -62.69
C GLU A 87 18.65 -4.85 -62.10
N LYS A 88 18.81 -3.66 -62.70
CA LYS A 88 19.69 -2.62 -62.15
C LYS A 88 19.28 -2.19 -60.74
N ARG A 89 17.98 -2.03 -60.49
CA ARG A 89 17.47 -1.70 -59.15
C ARG A 89 17.74 -2.84 -58.14
N ALA A 90 17.55 -4.09 -58.54
CA ALA A 90 17.85 -5.24 -57.68
C ALA A 90 19.35 -5.35 -57.39
N ALA A 91 20.22 -5.09 -58.38
CA ALA A 91 21.67 -5.10 -58.21
C ALA A 91 22.17 -4.02 -57.22
N LEU A 92 21.45 -2.90 -57.07
CA LEU A 92 21.77 -1.88 -56.07
C LEU A 92 21.45 -2.33 -54.64
N GLY A 93 20.62 -3.35 -54.44
CA GLY A 93 20.35 -3.92 -53.11
C GLY A 93 19.82 -2.92 -52.07
N LEU A 94 19.12 -1.87 -52.51
CA LEU A 94 18.75 -0.73 -51.65
C LEU A 94 17.95 -1.14 -50.42
N ASP A 95 17.04 -2.11 -50.57
CA ASP A 95 16.18 -2.57 -49.48
C ASP A 95 16.99 -3.25 -48.36
N ASP A 96 18.08 -3.94 -48.72
CA ASP A 96 18.96 -4.59 -47.74
C ASP A 96 19.92 -3.59 -47.10
N LEU A 97 20.36 -2.58 -47.86
CA LEU A 97 21.12 -1.45 -47.31
C LEU A 97 20.29 -0.60 -46.34
N GLU A 98 19.01 -0.36 -46.64
CA GLU A 98 18.10 0.37 -45.77
C GLU A 98 17.82 -0.39 -44.47
N LYS A 99 17.61 -1.72 -44.56
CA LYS A 99 17.51 -2.59 -43.37
C LYS A 99 18.80 -2.60 -42.56
N GLY A 100 19.96 -2.62 -43.21
CA GLY A 100 21.26 -2.59 -42.56
C GLY A 100 21.54 -1.28 -41.82
N TRP A 101 21.07 -0.15 -42.37
CA TRP A 101 21.17 1.16 -41.72
C TRP A 101 20.31 1.24 -40.44
N GLY A 102 19.15 0.58 -40.41
CA GLY A 102 18.30 0.51 -39.22
C GLY A 102 17.61 1.83 -38.83
N GLY A 103 17.77 2.90 -39.62
CA GLY A 103 17.14 4.20 -39.46
C GLY A 103 16.39 4.67 -40.71
N SER A 104 15.87 5.90 -40.70
CA SER A 104 15.22 6.47 -41.88
C SER A 104 16.25 6.94 -42.92
N ARG A 105 15.83 7.03 -44.19
CA ARG A 105 16.64 7.63 -45.26
C ARG A 105 17.03 9.09 -44.96
N GLU A 106 16.15 9.83 -44.30
CA GLU A 106 16.42 11.20 -43.86
C GLU A 106 17.54 11.22 -42.82
N ALA A 107 17.53 10.31 -41.83
CA ALA A 107 18.61 10.17 -40.86
C ALA A 107 19.94 9.79 -41.52
N ALA A 108 19.93 8.95 -42.57
CA ALA A 108 21.13 8.64 -43.33
C ALA A 108 21.69 9.87 -44.06
N ALA A 109 20.81 10.70 -44.65
CA ALA A 109 21.21 11.93 -45.32
C ALA A 109 21.74 12.99 -44.34
N GLU A 110 21.09 13.13 -43.18
CA GLU A 110 21.56 13.99 -42.08
C GLU A 110 22.93 13.54 -41.56
N TRP A 111 23.12 12.23 -41.38
CA TRP A 111 24.39 11.67 -40.94
C TRP A 111 25.50 11.94 -41.94
N LEU A 112 25.26 11.70 -43.24
CA LEU A 112 26.22 11.99 -44.31
C LEU A 112 26.55 13.49 -44.41
N ALA A 113 25.58 14.37 -44.14
CA ALA A 113 25.80 15.82 -44.13
C ALA A 113 26.52 16.33 -42.88
N ALA A 114 26.52 15.55 -41.80
CA ALA A 114 27.18 15.87 -40.54
C ALA A 114 28.62 15.32 -40.45
N LEU A 115 29.05 14.51 -41.41
CA LEU A 115 30.44 14.05 -41.53
C LEU A 115 31.37 15.24 -41.69
N ASP A 116 32.51 15.19 -41.01
CA ASP A 116 33.56 16.18 -41.22
C ASP A 116 34.28 15.97 -42.58
N ASP A 117 35.04 16.99 -43.00
CA ASP A 117 35.73 16.98 -44.31
C ASP A 117 36.72 15.81 -44.44
N ASP A 118 37.22 15.28 -43.33
CA ASP A 118 38.16 14.16 -43.28
C ASP A 118 37.39 12.82 -43.40
N GLU A 119 36.34 12.61 -42.60
CA GLU A 119 35.44 11.45 -42.57
C GLU A 119 34.76 11.21 -43.92
N ALA A 120 34.38 12.28 -44.62
CA ALA A 120 33.79 12.20 -45.95
C ALA A 120 34.71 11.53 -46.99
N THR A 121 36.03 11.52 -46.75
CA THR A 121 37.04 10.91 -47.64
C THR A 121 37.47 9.51 -47.22
N TRP A 122 36.99 9.01 -46.08
CA TRP A 122 37.42 7.73 -45.54
C TRP A 122 37.08 6.56 -46.45
N THR A 123 38.05 5.67 -46.58
CA THR A 123 37.88 4.39 -47.21
C THR A 123 37.02 3.45 -46.35
N PRO A 124 36.39 2.42 -46.93
CA PRO A 124 35.65 1.42 -46.15
C PRO A 124 36.49 0.74 -45.04
N ALA A 125 37.81 0.64 -45.23
CA ALA A 125 38.73 0.08 -44.24
C ALA A 125 38.93 1.01 -43.03
N GLU A 126 38.96 2.33 -43.25
CA GLU A 126 39.08 3.32 -42.18
C GLU A 126 37.80 3.39 -41.35
N TRP A 127 36.63 3.41 -42.01
CA TRP A 127 35.34 3.29 -41.34
C TRP A 127 35.24 2.05 -40.47
N TRP A 128 35.68 0.91 -41.00
CA TRP A 128 35.73 -0.35 -40.27
C TRP A 128 36.64 -0.29 -39.05
N HIS A 129 37.87 0.23 -39.20
CA HIS A 129 38.84 0.27 -38.10
C HIS A 129 38.35 1.18 -36.95
N THR A 130 37.73 2.31 -37.28
CA THR A 130 37.14 3.22 -36.30
C THR A 130 35.96 2.57 -35.57
N ALA A 131 35.05 1.90 -36.29
CA ALA A 131 33.94 1.17 -35.68
C ALA A 131 34.43 0.08 -34.71
N GLU A 132 35.44 -0.69 -35.12
CA GLU A 132 36.05 -1.73 -34.28
C GLU A 132 36.72 -1.15 -33.03
N LYS A 133 37.39 0.00 -33.16
CA LYS A 133 37.99 0.71 -32.02
C LYS A 133 36.91 1.13 -31.01
N HIS A 134 35.79 1.66 -31.47
CA HIS A 134 34.68 2.04 -30.59
C HIS A 134 34.03 0.85 -29.90
N LEU A 135 33.81 -0.26 -30.61
CA LEU A 135 33.28 -1.49 -30.00
C LEU A 135 34.24 -2.03 -28.94
N SER A 136 35.54 -2.07 -29.24
CA SER A 136 36.58 -2.48 -28.30
C SER A 136 36.65 -1.58 -27.06
N GLU A 137 36.49 -0.27 -27.23
CA GLU A 137 36.44 0.67 -26.12
C GLU A 137 35.18 0.49 -25.27
N ALA A 138 34.01 0.34 -25.89
CA ALA A 138 32.75 0.09 -25.20
C ALA A 138 32.85 -1.20 -24.35
N LEU A 139 33.38 -2.28 -24.92
CA LEU A 139 33.58 -3.54 -24.19
C LEU A 139 34.51 -3.38 -22.99
N ARG A 140 35.60 -2.60 -23.08
CA ARG A 140 36.49 -2.33 -21.94
C ARG A 140 35.82 -1.50 -20.85
N ARG A 141 34.94 -0.57 -21.22
CA ARG A 141 34.20 0.26 -20.25
C ARG A 141 33.12 -0.53 -19.52
N VAL A 142 32.45 -1.42 -20.24
CA VAL A 142 31.37 -2.25 -19.68
C VAL A 142 31.93 -3.44 -18.90
N PHE A 143 33.04 -4.02 -19.37
CA PHE A 143 33.70 -5.18 -18.75
C PHE A 143 35.20 -4.89 -18.54
N PRO A 144 35.58 -4.21 -17.44
CA PRO A 144 36.97 -3.81 -17.17
C PRO A 144 37.94 -4.99 -17.08
N ASP A 145 37.47 -6.12 -16.53
CA ASP A 145 38.25 -7.35 -16.35
C ASP A 145 38.22 -8.26 -17.59
N GLY A 146 37.65 -7.76 -18.70
CA GLY A 146 37.59 -8.47 -19.97
C GLY A 146 36.79 -9.77 -19.87
N PRO A 147 37.19 -10.86 -20.57
CA PRO A 147 36.43 -12.12 -20.59
C PRO A 147 36.26 -12.81 -19.23
N SER A 148 37.03 -12.39 -18.21
CA SER A 148 36.96 -12.90 -16.85
C SER A 148 35.91 -12.20 -15.98
N ASP A 149 35.28 -11.14 -16.49
CA ASP A 149 34.25 -10.39 -15.79
C ASP A 149 33.02 -11.28 -15.52
N GLU A 150 32.60 -11.35 -14.25
CA GLU A 150 31.50 -12.21 -13.80
C GLU A 150 30.16 -11.78 -14.44
N ASP A 151 29.97 -10.48 -14.66
CA ASP A 151 28.75 -9.89 -15.21
C ASP A 151 28.66 -9.98 -16.74
N MET A 152 29.73 -10.44 -17.40
CA MET A 152 29.74 -10.62 -18.85
C MET A 152 28.80 -11.75 -19.29
N PRO A 153 27.83 -11.50 -20.19
CA PRO A 153 27.00 -12.56 -20.77
C PRO A 153 27.83 -13.63 -21.49
N GLU A 154 27.41 -14.89 -21.37
CA GLU A 154 28.09 -16.03 -22.03
C GLU A 154 28.19 -15.86 -23.55
N GLU A 155 27.18 -15.26 -24.19
CA GLU A 155 27.18 -14.93 -25.61
C GLU A 155 28.33 -13.98 -25.99
N ILE A 156 28.57 -12.94 -25.18
CA ILE A 156 29.68 -12.00 -25.40
C ILE A 156 31.02 -12.71 -25.19
N ARG A 157 31.15 -13.54 -24.15
CA ARG A 157 32.36 -14.35 -23.92
C ARG A 157 32.64 -15.29 -25.10
N PHE A 158 31.61 -15.94 -25.63
CA PHE A 158 31.72 -16.84 -26.77
C PHE A 158 32.20 -16.09 -28.02
N LEU A 159 31.59 -14.95 -28.34
CA LEU A 159 31.95 -14.13 -29.50
C LEU A 159 33.38 -13.57 -29.39
N LEU A 160 33.82 -13.18 -28.19
CA LEU A 160 35.20 -12.76 -27.94
C LEU A 160 36.20 -13.91 -28.13
N ARG A 161 35.84 -15.14 -27.74
CA ARG A 161 36.67 -16.33 -27.97
C ARG A 161 36.71 -16.69 -29.46
N GLU A 162 35.57 -16.68 -30.15
CA GLU A 162 35.47 -16.89 -31.60
C GLU A 162 36.36 -15.90 -32.37
N ARG A 163 36.37 -14.63 -31.93
CA ARG A 163 37.23 -13.58 -32.49
C ARG A 163 38.72 -13.80 -32.22
N ALA A 164 39.10 -14.30 -31.04
CA ALA A 164 40.50 -14.52 -30.65
C ALA A 164 41.08 -15.80 -31.27
N GLU A 165 40.33 -16.89 -31.25
CA GLU A 165 40.81 -18.27 -31.50
C GLU A 165 40.25 -18.91 -32.78
N GLY A 166 39.29 -18.27 -33.47
CA GLY A 166 38.66 -18.82 -34.67
C GLY A 166 39.60 -18.99 -35.88
N GLU A 167 39.14 -19.67 -36.91
CA GLU A 167 39.91 -19.90 -38.15
C GLU A 167 39.92 -18.66 -39.06
N GLY A 168 41.06 -18.39 -39.74
CA GLY A 168 41.21 -17.28 -40.70
C GLY A 168 42.01 -16.08 -40.19
N ARG A 169 42.07 -15.01 -40.99
CA ARG A 169 42.78 -13.78 -40.59
C ARG A 169 42.01 -13.06 -39.49
N ARG A 170 42.74 -12.34 -38.64
CA ARG A 170 42.15 -11.59 -37.52
C ARG A 170 41.05 -10.60 -37.97
N THR A 171 41.30 -9.83 -39.02
CA THR A 171 40.34 -8.84 -39.53
C THR A 171 39.05 -9.50 -40.06
N ASP A 172 39.16 -10.64 -40.74
CA ASP A 172 38.00 -11.37 -41.27
C ASP A 172 37.12 -11.91 -40.13
N ARG A 173 37.74 -12.41 -39.04
CA ARG A 173 37.05 -12.84 -37.82
C ARG A 173 36.40 -11.68 -37.09
N GLU A 174 37.12 -10.57 -36.94
CA GLU A 174 36.59 -9.35 -36.31
C GLU A 174 35.34 -8.84 -37.07
N GLN A 175 35.37 -8.86 -38.40
CA GLN A 175 34.24 -8.49 -39.27
C GLN A 175 33.06 -9.45 -39.13
N ALA A 176 33.30 -10.76 -39.13
CA ALA A 176 32.25 -11.77 -39.02
C ALA A 176 31.50 -11.70 -37.67
N THR A 177 32.20 -11.37 -36.57
CA THR A 177 31.59 -11.36 -35.23
C THR A 177 30.99 -10.02 -34.82
N PHE A 178 31.34 -8.91 -35.49
CA PHE A 178 31.04 -7.55 -35.02
C PHE A 178 29.57 -7.25 -34.82
N ALA A 179 28.72 -7.53 -35.81
CA ALA A 179 27.30 -7.23 -35.72
C ALA A 179 26.65 -7.98 -34.54
N ARG A 180 26.99 -9.27 -34.37
CA ARG A 180 26.50 -10.09 -33.26
C ARG A 180 26.99 -9.56 -31.91
N LEU A 181 28.25 -9.15 -31.82
CA LEU A 181 28.86 -8.65 -30.59
C LEU A 181 28.30 -7.28 -30.19
N ALA A 182 28.11 -6.37 -31.15
CA ALA A 182 27.48 -5.08 -30.94
C ALA A 182 26.03 -5.24 -30.47
N GLN A 183 25.26 -6.13 -31.10
CA GLN A 183 23.88 -6.41 -30.71
C GLN A 183 23.79 -7.05 -29.31
N ALA A 184 24.70 -7.98 -28.98
CA ALA A 184 24.75 -8.59 -27.65
C ALA A 184 25.09 -7.57 -26.56
N LEU A 185 26.04 -6.66 -26.84
CA LEU A 185 26.41 -5.57 -25.95
C LEU A 185 25.27 -4.56 -25.76
N GLU A 186 24.62 -4.15 -26.84
CA GLU A 186 23.46 -3.26 -26.79
C GLU A 186 22.32 -3.88 -25.97
N GLY A 187 22.01 -5.16 -26.22
CA GLY A 187 20.99 -5.88 -25.47
C GLY A 187 21.33 -5.99 -23.98
N HIS A 188 22.60 -6.17 -23.63
CA HIS A 188 23.05 -6.14 -22.23
C HIS A 188 22.86 -4.75 -21.61
N LEU A 189 23.31 -3.69 -22.28
CA LEU A 189 23.22 -2.32 -21.76
C LEU A 189 21.77 -1.87 -21.57
N ARG A 190 20.87 -2.20 -22.51
CA ARG A 190 19.44 -1.91 -22.36
C ARG A 190 18.82 -2.62 -21.16
N ARG A 191 19.18 -3.89 -20.93
CA ARG A 191 18.71 -4.64 -19.75
C ARG A 191 19.24 -4.04 -18.45
N GLN A 192 20.51 -3.62 -18.42
CA GLN A 192 21.08 -2.95 -17.25
C GLN A 192 20.39 -1.61 -16.99
N GLU A 193 20.16 -0.80 -18.03
CA GLU A 193 19.45 0.47 -17.91
C GLU A 193 18.04 0.28 -17.33
N ASP A 194 17.29 -0.71 -17.82
CA ASP A 194 15.96 -1.03 -17.29
C ASP A 194 16.02 -1.51 -15.84
N TYR A 195 16.97 -2.39 -15.52
CA TYR A 195 17.19 -2.87 -14.15
C TYR A 195 17.52 -1.72 -13.19
N GLU A 196 18.46 -0.84 -13.54
CA GLU A 196 18.83 0.34 -12.76
C GLU A 196 17.67 1.31 -12.59
N LYS A 197 16.89 1.57 -13.64
CA LYS A 197 15.67 2.40 -13.56
C LYS A 197 14.68 1.81 -12.56
N HIS A 198 14.46 0.49 -12.59
CA HIS A 198 13.57 -0.19 -11.65
C HIS A 198 14.11 -0.12 -10.23
N GLN A 199 15.39 -0.41 -10.02
CA GLN A 199 16.04 -0.35 -8.70
C GLN A 199 15.99 1.06 -8.11
N ARG A 200 16.27 2.09 -8.92
CA ARG A 200 16.19 3.50 -8.49
C ARG A 200 14.79 3.88 -8.04
N ARG A 201 13.76 3.49 -8.81
CA ARG A 201 12.35 3.71 -8.43
C ARG A 201 12.00 2.99 -7.13
N GLN A 202 12.45 1.74 -6.94
CA GLN A 202 12.20 1.01 -5.69
C GLN A 202 12.86 1.70 -4.49
N ILE A 203 14.12 2.14 -4.63
CA ILE A 203 14.83 2.87 -3.59
C ILE A 203 14.09 4.17 -3.24
N GLU A 204 13.63 4.92 -4.24
CA GLU A 204 12.88 6.17 -4.02
C GLU A 204 11.56 5.94 -3.28
N VAL A 205 10.82 4.88 -3.64
CA VAL A 205 9.61 4.47 -2.93
C VAL A 205 9.92 4.05 -1.48
N GLN A 206 10.98 3.27 -1.26
CA GLN A 206 11.38 2.87 0.09
C GLN A 206 11.84 4.06 0.94
N LEU A 207 12.58 5.00 0.36
CA LEU A 207 13.03 6.21 1.06
C LEU A 207 11.86 7.11 1.44
N SER A 208 10.91 7.30 0.54
CA SER A 208 9.71 8.09 0.85
C SER A 208 8.85 7.41 1.92
N GLY A 209 8.65 6.09 1.84
CA GLY A 209 7.96 5.31 2.87
C GLY A 209 8.64 5.43 4.24
N ARG A 210 9.96 5.21 4.31
CA ARG A 210 10.72 5.34 5.56
C ARG A 210 10.68 6.74 6.15
N ARG A 211 10.68 7.80 5.32
CA ARG A 211 10.53 9.18 5.78
C ARG A 211 9.16 9.40 6.41
N THR A 212 8.09 8.97 5.76
CA THR A 212 6.73 9.08 6.31
C THR A 212 6.58 8.30 7.61
N ASP A 213 7.16 7.10 7.71
CA ASP A 213 7.11 6.31 8.94
C ASP A 213 7.91 6.96 10.08
N LEU A 214 9.06 7.56 9.77
CA LEU A 214 9.86 8.31 10.75
C LEU A 214 9.12 9.55 11.25
N GLU A 215 8.50 10.32 10.36
CA GLU A 215 7.67 11.48 10.73
C GLU A 215 6.50 11.08 11.63
N LYS A 216 5.80 9.98 11.30
CA LYS A 216 4.71 9.44 12.13
C LYS A 216 5.22 9.00 13.50
N ALA A 217 6.35 8.29 13.56
CA ALA A 217 6.95 7.84 14.81
C ALA A 217 7.38 9.01 15.69
N GLN A 218 7.99 10.05 15.09
CA GLN A 218 8.36 11.27 15.80
C GLN A 218 7.14 12.00 16.36
N LYS A 219 6.09 12.16 15.55
CA LYS A 219 4.83 12.77 15.99
C LYS A 219 4.20 11.98 17.13
N GLY A 220 4.14 10.65 17.01
CA GLY A 220 3.63 9.78 18.06
C GLY A 220 4.44 9.86 19.36
N ALA A 221 5.77 9.96 19.27
CA ALA A 221 6.63 10.15 20.43
C ALA A 221 6.39 11.51 21.11
N THR A 222 6.25 12.59 20.35
CA THR A 222 5.93 13.92 20.89
C THR A 222 4.55 13.95 21.55
N GLU A 223 3.54 13.34 20.94
CA GLU A 223 2.19 13.24 21.49
C GLU A 223 2.18 12.42 22.79
N ALA A 224 2.87 11.28 22.82
CA ALA A 224 3.00 10.45 24.02
C ALA A 224 3.74 11.18 25.16
N ALA A 225 4.82 11.90 24.84
CA ALA A 225 5.54 12.71 25.82
C ALA A 225 4.64 13.82 26.41
N GLY A 226 3.91 14.54 25.55
CA GLY A 226 2.96 15.57 25.98
C GLY A 226 1.83 15.01 26.85
N ALA A 227 1.28 13.84 26.48
CA ALA A 227 0.25 13.16 27.27
C ALA A 227 0.77 12.72 28.64
N ALA A 228 1.98 12.16 28.70
CA ALA A 228 2.61 11.76 29.96
C ALA A 228 2.87 12.95 30.89
N GLU A 229 3.31 14.08 30.36
CA GLU A 229 3.51 15.32 31.13
C GLU A 229 2.18 15.91 31.63
N ALA A 230 1.14 15.89 30.79
CA ALA A 230 -0.21 16.30 31.20
C ALA A 230 -0.75 15.42 32.34
N HIS A 231 -0.57 14.09 32.25
CA HIS A 231 -0.97 13.16 33.31
C HIS A 231 -0.18 13.39 34.61
N ARG A 232 1.13 13.61 34.53
CA ARG A 232 1.96 13.92 35.72
C ARG A 232 1.53 15.24 36.37
N THR A 233 1.24 16.26 35.58
CA THR A 233 0.74 17.55 36.07
C THR A 233 -0.63 17.40 36.74
N ALA A 234 -1.55 16.68 36.11
CA ALA A 234 -2.88 16.41 36.66
C ALA A 234 -2.80 15.60 37.96
N LEU A 235 -1.94 14.58 38.03
CA LEU A 235 -1.74 13.78 39.23
C LEU A 235 -1.13 14.61 40.36
N THR A 236 -0.14 15.45 40.06
CA THR A 236 0.46 16.39 41.02
C THR A 236 -0.61 17.32 41.61
N ALA A 237 -1.44 17.91 40.77
CA ALA A 237 -2.53 18.78 41.21
C ALA A 237 -3.55 18.02 42.07
N ALA A 238 -3.93 16.80 41.67
CA ALA A 238 -4.86 15.96 42.41
C ALA A 238 -4.32 15.56 43.79
N ILE A 239 -3.05 15.14 43.88
CA ILE A 239 -2.40 14.80 45.16
C ILE A 239 -2.35 16.04 46.07
N ARG A 240 -1.91 17.19 45.55
CA ARG A 240 -1.88 18.45 46.33
C ARG A 240 -3.26 18.82 46.84
N ALA A 241 -4.29 18.79 45.99
CA ALA A 241 -5.66 19.11 46.38
C ALA A 241 -6.20 18.14 47.44
N ARG A 242 -5.82 16.85 47.38
CA ARG A 242 -6.22 15.87 48.39
C ARG A 242 -5.50 16.07 49.71
N LEU A 243 -4.18 16.25 49.70
CA LEU A 243 -3.39 16.54 50.91
C LEU A 243 -3.80 17.86 51.58
N GLN A 244 -4.15 18.87 50.78
CA GLN A 244 -4.67 20.14 51.28
C GLN A 244 -5.99 19.95 52.04
N ARG A 245 -6.94 19.17 51.48
CA ARG A 245 -8.18 18.81 52.19
C ARG A 245 -7.91 18.05 53.49
N VAL A 246 -6.96 17.10 53.48
CA VAL A 246 -6.56 16.41 54.72
C VAL A 246 -6.00 17.40 55.75
N ALA A 247 -5.17 18.35 55.32
CA ALA A 247 -4.60 19.36 56.21
C ALA A 247 -5.68 20.25 56.85
N GLU A 248 -6.68 20.66 56.07
CA GLU A 248 -7.83 21.45 56.54
C GLU A 248 -8.71 20.67 57.53
N GLU A 249 -9.04 19.42 57.22
CA GLU A 249 -9.80 18.57 58.15
C GLU A 249 -9.00 18.24 59.41
N PHE A 250 -7.68 18.09 59.29
CA PHE A 250 -6.80 17.87 60.44
C PHE A 250 -6.74 19.09 61.35
N GLU A 251 -6.70 20.29 60.78
CA GLU A 251 -6.78 21.55 61.54
C GLU A 251 -8.12 21.66 62.28
N LYS A 252 -9.24 21.45 61.58
CA LYS A 252 -10.59 21.51 62.16
C LYS A 252 -10.76 20.51 63.29
N LEU A 253 -10.39 19.24 63.08
CA LEU A 253 -10.46 18.20 64.11
C LEU A 253 -9.53 18.51 65.27
N ASP A 254 -8.35 19.09 65.03
CA ASP A 254 -7.47 19.40 66.13
C ASP A 254 -8.04 20.49 67.04
N VAL A 255 -8.54 21.58 66.46
CA VAL A 255 -9.12 22.71 67.20
C VAL A 255 -10.43 22.32 67.89
N ALA A 256 -11.31 21.58 67.22
CA ALA A 256 -12.61 21.18 67.77
C ALA A 256 -12.49 20.25 68.99
N TYR A 257 -11.35 19.58 69.13
CA TYR A 257 -11.11 18.58 70.16
C TYR A 257 -9.86 18.92 70.99
N GLY A 258 -9.78 20.16 71.46
CA GLY A 258 -8.87 20.59 72.54
C GLY A 258 -7.43 20.88 72.12
N GLY A 259 -7.10 20.78 70.83
CA GLY A 259 -5.80 21.16 70.28
C GLY A 259 -5.71 22.65 69.92
N TYR A 260 -4.49 23.09 69.62
CA TYR A 260 -4.19 24.47 69.22
C TYR A 260 -4.06 24.65 67.69
N GLY A 261 -4.32 23.59 66.93
CA GLY A 261 -4.22 23.57 65.46
C GLY A 261 -3.12 22.64 64.97
N ALA A 262 -3.42 21.96 63.87
CA ALA A 262 -2.53 21.03 63.19
C ALA A 262 -2.59 21.21 61.68
N THR A 263 -1.53 20.84 60.97
CA THR A 263 -1.41 21.01 59.52
C THR A 263 -0.46 19.97 58.93
N LEU A 264 -0.38 19.92 57.61
CA LEU A 264 0.56 19.07 56.88
C LEU A 264 1.50 19.94 56.04
N GLU A 265 2.79 19.64 56.11
CA GLU A 265 3.78 20.15 55.16
C GLU A 265 4.06 19.07 54.10
N PHE A 266 3.83 19.39 52.84
CA PHE A 266 4.01 18.48 51.71
C PHE A 266 4.63 19.23 50.51
N PRO A 267 5.96 19.44 50.49
CA PRO A 267 6.61 20.06 49.34
C PRO A 267 6.38 19.21 48.08
N THR A 268 6.14 19.86 46.95
CA THR A 268 5.97 19.15 45.67
C THR A 268 7.33 18.57 45.26
N PRO A 269 7.48 17.24 45.17
CA PRO A 269 8.72 16.63 44.72
C PRO A 269 8.95 16.91 43.23
N GLU A 270 10.21 16.88 42.81
CA GLU A 270 10.56 16.91 41.40
C GLU A 270 9.96 15.69 40.68
N GLN A 271 9.55 15.88 39.43
CA GLN A 271 8.96 14.81 38.64
C GLN A 271 10.07 13.82 38.25
N PRO A 272 9.82 12.49 38.33
CA PRO A 272 10.80 11.51 37.90
C PRO A 272 11.08 11.65 36.40
N GLY A 273 12.36 11.64 36.03
CA GLY A 273 12.79 11.68 34.64
C GLY A 273 12.70 10.31 33.95
N ASP A 274 12.67 9.23 34.74
CA ASP A 274 12.64 7.84 34.29
C ASP A 274 11.39 7.13 34.85
N PRO A 275 10.66 6.33 34.06
CA PRO A 275 9.57 5.48 34.55
C PRO A 275 9.94 4.55 35.72
N GLU A 276 11.18 4.09 35.83
CA GLU A 276 11.63 3.21 36.91
C GLU A 276 11.94 3.97 38.21
N GLN A 277 12.06 5.30 38.14
CA GLN A 277 12.36 6.12 39.29
C GLN A 277 11.12 6.30 40.18
N GLU A 278 11.25 5.93 41.45
CA GLU A 278 10.17 6.11 42.42
C GLU A 278 9.81 7.59 42.63
N TRP A 279 8.52 7.93 42.50
CA TRP A 279 8.01 9.28 42.77
C TRP A 279 7.59 9.44 44.23
N ARG A 280 8.57 9.74 45.11
CA ARG A 280 8.34 9.82 46.57
C ARG A 280 7.78 11.17 47.00
N TRP A 281 6.55 11.18 47.52
CA TRP A 281 5.94 12.32 48.19
C TRP A 281 6.23 12.29 49.69
N ARG A 282 6.89 13.33 50.20
CA ARG A 282 7.14 13.48 51.63
C ARG A 282 6.05 14.34 52.27
N VAL A 283 5.33 13.77 53.23
CA VAL A 283 4.31 14.48 54.01
C VAL A 283 4.75 14.51 55.47
N THR A 284 4.83 15.70 56.05
CA THR A 284 5.28 15.92 57.43
C THR A 284 4.16 16.58 58.22
N PRO A 285 3.51 15.85 59.14
CA PRO A 285 2.55 16.44 60.07
C PRO A 285 3.22 17.47 60.98
N LYS A 286 2.54 18.60 61.21
CA LYS A 286 2.96 19.64 62.15
C LYS A 286 1.78 20.09 63.01
N TRP A 287 2.05 20.53 64.24
CA TRP A 287 1.01 21.03 65.14
C TRP A 287 1.55 22.11 66.07
N ARG A 288 0.65 22.90 66.64
CA ARG A 288 0.96 23.90 67.68
C ARG A 288 0.92 23.25 69.05
N ARG A 289 1.81 23.69 69.94
CA ARG A 289 1.85 23.23 71.35
C ARG A 289 1.06 24.12 72.30
N SER A 290 0.84 25.36 71.90
CA SER A 290 0.02 26.34 72.61
C SER A 290 -0.52 27.34 71.60
N ASP A 291 -1.53 28.09 72.01
CA ASP A 291 -2.15 29.10 71.16
C ASP A 291 -1.14 30.18 70.72
N GLY A 292 -1.28 30.65 69.49
CA GLY A 292 -0.39 31.64 68.86
C GLY A 292 1.04 31.18 68.52
N GLN A 293 1.45 29.94 68.85
CA GLN A 293 2.80 29.43 68.53
C GLN A 293 2.93 28.93 67.09
N ARG A 294 4.18 28.81 66.63
CA ARG A 294 4.49 28.23 65.30
C ARG A 294 4.20 26.73 65.27
N TYR A 295 3.89 26.23 64.07
CA TYR A 295 3.76 24.80 63.80
C TYR A 295 5.10 24.07 64.00
N VAL A 296 5.11 23.07 64.86
CA VAL A 296 6.27 22.22 65.16
C VAL A 296 6.09 20.87 64.48
N PRO A 297 7.11 20.34 63.77
CA PRO A 297 7.02 19.03 63.15
C PRO A 297 6.92 17.90 64.17
N TYR A 298 6.26 16.81 63.77
CA TYR A 298 6.02 15.64 64.62
C TYR A 298 7.30 14.99 65.16
N ASN A 299 8.41 15.09 64.42
CA ASN A 299 9.69 14.45 64.74
C ASN A 299 10.52 15.17 65.82
N ARG A 300 10.08 16.35 66.29
CA ARG A 300 10.74 17.04 67.41
C ARG A 300 10.16 16.57 68.73
N ARG A 301 11.04 16.16 69.67
CA ARG A 301 10.75 15.74 71.07
C ARG A 301 9.35 16.16 71.52
N ALA A 302 8.40 15.27 71.32
CA ALA A 302 7.01 15.40 71.74
C ALA A 302 6.73 14.33 72.79
N ASN A 303 5.76 14.59 73.66
CA ASN A 303 5.22 13.55 74.54
C ASN A 303 4.56 12.48 73.65
N THR A 304 4.86 11.21 73.88
CA THR A 304 4.30 10.07 73.13
C THR A 304 2.77 10.12 73.10
N ALA A 305 2.14 10.51 74.21
CA ALA A 305 0.68 10.63 74.27
C ALA A 305 0.12 11.69 73.30
N LEU A 306 0.84 12.80 73.11
CA LEU A 306 0.47 13.83 72.14
C LEU A 306 0.66 13.32 70.70
N MET A 307 1.70 12.51 70.44
CA MET A 307 1.91 11.93 69.12
C MET A 307 0.77 10.98 68.74
N ASP A 308 0.33 10.13 69.67
CA ASP A 308 -0.76 9.18 69.44
C ASP A 308 -2.09 9.92 69.21
N GLU A 309 -2.41 10.94 70.03
CA GLU A 309 -3.60 11.78 69.84
C GLU A 309 -3.63 12.45 68.45
N LYS A 310 -2.49 13.04 68.01
CA LYS A 310 -2.40 13.68 66.69
C LYS A 310 -2.44 12.67 65.55
N ALA A 311 -1.85 11.48 65.72
CA ALA A 311 -1.91 10.41 64.74
C ALA A 311 -3.35 9.96 64.50
N VAL A 312 -4.12 9.80 65.57
CA VAL A 312 -5.56 9.48 65.51
C VAL A 312 -6.34 10.55 64.74
N LYS A 313 -6.19 11.81 65.14
CA LYS A 313 -6.86 12.94 64.48
C LYS A 313 -6.49 13.03 62.99
N LEU A 314 -5.22 12.74 62.64
CA LEU A 314 -4.77 12.72 61.25
C LEU A 314 -5.41 11.58 60.45
N VAL A 315 -5.53 10.38 61.02
CA VAL A 315 -6.20 9.25 60.37
C VAL A 315 -7.68 9.57 60.12
N CYS A 316 -8.37 10.12 61.12
CA CYS A 316 -9.76 10.56 60.96
C CYS A 316 -9.89 11.67 59.89
N ALA A 317 -9.00 12.68 59.91
CA ALA A 317 -8.98 13.74 58.91
C ALA A 317 -8.75 13.21 57.49
N ALA A 318 -7.82 12.26 57.33
CA ALA A 318 -7.54 11.62 56.05
C ALA A 318 -8.76 10.88 55.52
N ALA A 319 -9.47 10.20 56.43
CA ALA A 319 -10.64 9.44 56.07
C ALA A 319 -11.84 10.33 55.73
N LEU A 320 -12.06 11.42 56.48
CA LEU A 320 -13.08 12.44 56.17
C LEU A 320 -12.82 13.15 54.84
N ALA A 321 -11.57 13.53 54.57
CA ALA A 321 -11.17 14.15 53.32
C ALA A 321 -11.32 13.19 52.11
N SER A 322 -11.34 11.88 52.36
CA SER A 322 -11.49 10.83 51.33
C SER A 322 -12.94 10.36 51.17
N SER A 323 -13.77 10.42 52.21
CA SER A 323 -15.16 9.99 52.17
C SER A 323 -16.00 10.98 51.35
N GLY A 324 -16.29 10.64 50.10
CA GLY A 324 -17.29 11.33 49.28
C GLY A 324 -18.74 11.07 49.73
N GLY A 325 -18.99 10.98 51.04
CA GLY A 325 -20.33 10.72 51.63
C GLY A 325 -20.64 9.25 51.98
N GLY A 326 -19.69 8.33 51.89
CA GLY A 326 -19.87 6.93 52.32
C GLY A 326 -19.66 6.72 53.83
N ARG A 327 -20.32 5.70 54.41
CA ARG A 327 -20.07 5.27 55.80
C ARG A 327 -18.65 4.72 55.93
N LEU A 328 -17.85 5.33 56.80
CA LEU A 328 -16.44 4.97 56.99
C LEU A 328 -16.30 4.01 58.18
N CYS A 329 -15.49 2.97 58.04
CA CYS A 329 -15.12 2.06 59.13
C CYS A 329 -13.61 2.16 59.41
N LEU A 330 -13.24 2.46 60.66
CA LEU A 330 -11.86 2.55 61.12
C LEU A 330 -11.58 1.41 62.11
N VAL A 331 -10.56 0.60 61.84
CA VAL A 331 -10.11 -0.49 62.73
C VAL A 331 -8.78 -0.09 63.37
N LEU A 332 -8.72 -0.11 64.70
CA LEU A 332 -7.56 0.28 65.48
C LEU A 332 -7.15 -0.87 66.38
N ASP A 333 -5.93 -1.35 66.19
CA ASP A 333 -5.34 -2.37 67.04
C ASP A 333 -4.61 -1.72 68.24
N GLU A 334 -4.67 -2.37 69.40
CA GLU A 334 -4.03 -1.93 70.65
C GLU A 334 -4.32 -0.48 71.08
N LEU A 335 -5.59 -0.07 71.00
CA LEU A 335 -6.00 1.29 71.33
C LEU A 335 -5.65 1.64 72.79
N GLY A 336 -4.82 2.66 72.98
CA GLY A 336 -4.45 3.19 74.29
C GLY A 336 -3.22 2.55 74.95
N ARG A 337 -2.53 1.61 74.28
CA ARG A 337 -1.34 0.90 74.82
C ARG A 337 -0.22 1.83 75.31
N ASN A 338 -0.03 2.98 74.66
CA ASN A 338 1.05 3.95 74.98
C ASN A 338 0.54 5.22 75.70
N LEU A 339 -0.72 5.26 76.11
CA LEU A 339 -1.32 6.42 76.76
C LEU A 339 -1.26 6.28 78.29
N GLY A 340 -0.99 7.39 78.99
CA GLY A 340 -1.13 7.47 80.46
C GLY A 340 -2.61 7.40 80.90
N LYS A 341 -2.88 7.06 82.16
CA LYS A 341 -4.24 6.85 82.70
C LYS A 341 -5.26 7.94 82.34
N GLU A 342 -4.88 9.22 82.46
CA GLU A 342 -5.75 10.35 82.11
C GLU A 342 -6.02 10.43 80.60
N HIS A 343 -5.00 10.21 79.77
CA HIS A 343 -5.08 10.31 78.31
C HIS A 343 -5.87 9.16 77.67
N ARG A 344 -5.96 8.00 78.35
CA ARG A 344 -6.71 6.83 77.88
C ARG A 344 -8.21 7.11 77.81
N LYS A 345 -8.77 7.70 78.86
CA LYS A 345 -10.19 8.08 78.91
C LYS A 345 -10.53 9.13 77.86
N GLU A 346 -9.67 10.13 77.72
CA GLU A 346 -9.83 11.20 76.73
C GLU A 346 -9.77 10.67 75.28
N ALA A 347 -8.86 9.73 74.98
CA ALA A 347 -8.73 9.16 73.65
C ALA A 347 -9.98 8.36 73.23
N VAL A 348 -10.52 7.49 74.09
CA VAL A 348 -11.72 6.71 73.75
C VAL A 348 -12.95 7.63 73.61
N ALA A 349 -13.09 8.64 74.49
CA ALA A 349 -14.13 9.66 74.37
C ALA A 349 -14.01 10.47 73.07
N LEU A 350 -12.78 10.78 72.64
CA LEU A 350 -12.50 11.45 71.38
C LEU A 350 -12.98 10.61 70.18
N PHE A 351 -12.72 9.30 70.17
CA PHE A 351 -13.20 8.41 69.11
C PHE A 351 -14.70 8.34 69.04
N ARG A 352 -15.37 8.19 70.19
CA ARG A 352 -16.83 8.20 70.26
C ARG A 352 -17.38 9.47 69.64
N LYS A 353 -16.88 10.63 70.09
CA LYS A 353 -17.40 11.93 69.66
C LYS A 353 -17.11 12.22 68.18
N ILE A 354 -15.92 11.86 67.67
CA ILE A 354 -15.61 11.96 66.23
C ILE A 354 -16.51 11.02 65.43
N GLY A 355 -16.69 9.78 65.89
CA GLY A 355 -17.52 8.75 65.26
C GLY A 355 -18.99 9.15 65.15
N GLU A 356 -19.58 9.61 66.25
CA GLU A 356 -20.96 10.11 66.31
C GLU A 356 -21.14 11.35 65.41
N THR A 357 -20.21 12.32 65.50
CA THR A 357 -20.34 13.60 64.77
C THR A 357 -20.22 13.43 63.25
N HIS A 358 -19.35 12.51 62.80
CA HIS A 358 -19.04 12.37 61.37
C HIS A 358 -19.54 11.06 60.75
N GLY A 359 -20.30 10.25 61.49
CA GLY A 359 -20.82 8.97 61.01
C GLY A 359 -19.75 7.93 60.69
N ILE A 360 -18.66 7.92 61.48
CA ILE A 360 -17.57 6.94 61.37
C ILE A 360 -17.80 5.82 62.37
N THR A 361 -17.81 4.57 61.90
CA THR A 361 -17.77 3.39 62.77
C THR A 361 -16.33 3.10 63.17
N VAL A 362 -16.01 3.13 64.46
CA VAL A 362 -14.68 2.82 64.99
C VAL A 362 -14.73 1.47 65.70
N ILE A 363 -13.86 0.55 65.30
CA ILE A 363 -13.65 -0.75 65.93
C ILE A 363 -12.26 -0.73 66.57
N GLY A 364 -12.21 -0.70 67.89
CA GLY A 364 -10.96 -0.70 68.65
C GLY A 364 -10.72 -2.04 69.35
N ALA A 365 -9.56 -2.66 69.13
CA ALA A 365 -9.06 -3.71 70.00
C ALA A 365 -8.32 -3.06 71.19
N LEU A 366 -8.69 -3.46 72.40
CA LEU A 366 -8.24 -2.83 73.65
C LEU A 366 -7.63 -3.90 74.56
N GLN A 367 -6.69 -3.51 75.41
CA GLN A 367 -6.19 -4.36 76.50
C GLN A 367 -7.15 -4.34 77.71
N ASP A 368 -7.05 -5.33 78.60
CA ASP A 368 -7.94 -5.45 79.76
C ASP A 368 -7.89 -4.23 80.70
N ASP A 369 -6.75 -3.55 80.78
CA ASP A 369 -6.57 -2.34 81.59
C ASP A 369 -7.28 -1.10 81.00
N MET A 370 -7.76 -1.18 79.76
CA MET A 370 -8.56 -0.17 79.08
C MET A 370 -10.07 -0.40 79.20
N GLU A 371 -10.49 -1.59 79.61
CA GLU A 371 -11.90 -2.01 79.69
C GLU A 371 -12.79 -1.00 80.44
N PRO A 372 -12.42 -0.48 81.63
CA PRO A 372 -13.28 0.46 82.36
C PRO A 372 -13.52 1.78 81.62
N TYR A 373 -12.60 2.19 80.75
CA TYR A 373 -12.69 3.44 79.99
C TYR A 373 -13.43 3.25 78.67
N ALA A 374 -13.39 2.05 78.10
CA ALA A 374 -14.00 1.72 76.82
C ALA A 374 -15.50 1.46 76.93
N ILE A 375 -15.96 0.83 78.01
CA ILE A 375 -17.37 0.49 78.23
C ILE A 375 -18.26 1.73 78.12
N ASP A 376 -17.89 2.84 78.75
CA ASP A 376 -18.68 4.08 78.75
C ASP A 376 -18.70 4.82 77.40
N ALA A 377 -17.78 4.48 76.50
CA ALA A 377 -17.57 5.19 75.25
C ALA A 377 -17.81 4.34 73.98
N CYS A 378 -18.24 3.09 74.13
CA CYS A 378 -18.57 2.20 73.00
C CYS A 378 -20.08 1.92 72.94
N GLY A 379 -20.62 1.76 71.72
CA GLY A 379 -22.00 1.29 71.52
C GLY A 379 -22.13 -0.24 71.59
N GLN A 380 -21.04 -0.95 71.27
CA GLN A 380 -20.95 -2.40 71.38
C GLN A 380 -19.58 -2.79 71.95
N TYR A 381 -19.60 -3.68 72.93
CA TYR A 381 -18.43 -4.23 73.60
C TYR A 381 -18.34 -5.74 73.36
N VAL A 382 -17.15 -6.21 73.00
CA VAL A 382 -16.87 -7.64 72.78
C VAL A 382 -15.65 -8.02 73.59
N LYS A 383 -15.81 -8.89 74.59
CA LYS A 383 -14.71 -9.44 75.39
C LYS A 383 -14.41 -10.86 74.97
N LEU A 384 -13.20 -11.08 74.47
CA LEU A 384 -12.66 -12.41 74.22
C LEU A 384 -12.04 -12.93 75.51
N ARG A 385 -12.49 -14.08 76.01
CA ARG A 385 -12.03 -14.65 77.28
C ARG A 385 -11.26 -15.95 77.06
N ARG A 386 -10.24 -16.16 77.90
CA ARG A 386 -9.48 -17.41 77.98
C ARG A 386 -9.32 -17.76 79.46
N SER A 387 -9.90 -18.88 79.89
CA SER A 387 -9.84 -19.37 81.28
C SER A 387 -8.43 -19.74 81.73
N SER A 388 -7.65 -20.35 80.82
CA SER A 388 -6.32 -20.87 81.11
C SER A 388 -5.51 -21.08 79.83
N ASP A 389 -4.19 -20.96 79.93
CA ASP A 389 -3.26 -21.33 78.85
C ASP A 389 -3.30 -22.83 78.50
N THR A 390 -3.83 -23.65 79.40
CA THR A 390 -3.99 -25.11 79.24
C THR A 390 -5.26 -25.52 78.50
N MET A 391 -6.23 -24.60 78.33
CA MET A 391 -7.44 -24.89 77.56
C MET A 391 -7.18 -24.70 76.06
N PRO A 392 -7.58 -25.66 75.20
CA PRO A 392 -7.36 -25.58 73.75
C PRO A 392 -8.27 -24.58 73.05
N TYR A 393 -9.36 -24.15 73.70
CA TYR A 393 -10.36 -23.25 73.14
C TYR A 393 -10.60 -22.03 74.04
N ASN A 394 -10.95 -20.91 73.40
CA ASN A 394 -11.40 -19.70 74.11
C ASN A 394 -12.80 -19.91 74.69
N GLU A 395 -13.07 -19.29 75.84
CA GLU A 395 -14.41 -19.19 76.41
C GLU A 395 -15.36 -18.45 75.44
N PRO A 396 -16.68 -18.60 75.59
CA PRO A 396 -17.63 -17.81 74.83
C PRO A 396 -17.36 -16.31 74.99
N PRO A 397 -17.33 -15.54 73.88
CA PRO A 397 -17.12 -14.11 73.96
C PRO A 397 -18.30 -13.45 74.69
N VAL A 398 -18.01 -12.51 75.58
CA VAL A 398 -19.05 -11.67 76.18
C VAL A 398 -19.35 -10.54 75.22
N VAL A 399 -20.56 -10.49 74.69
CA VAL A 399 -21.01 -9.44 73.77
C VAL A 399 -22.07 -8.62 74.45
N VAL A 400 -21.82 -7.32 74.63
CA VAL A 400 -22.76 -6.38 75.27
C VAL A 400 -23.04 -5.22 74.33
N GLY A 401 -24.31 -4.88 74.14
CA GLY A 401 -24.72 -3.65 73.45
C GLY A 401 -25.05 -2.59 74.50
N TYR A 402 -24.48 -1.39 74.34
CA TYR A 402 -24.70 -0.24 75.21
C TYR A 402 -25.43 0.90 74.48
N ASP A 403 -25.85 0.67 73.23
CA ASP A 403 -26.58 1.61 72.38
C ASP A 403 -28.04 1.16 72.14
N GLU A 404 -28.77 1.92 71.32
CA GLU A 404 -30.15 1.62 70.91
C GLU A 404 -30.33 0.26 70.20
N HIS A 405 -29.25 -0.44 69.88
CA HIS A 405 -29.24 -1.76 69.26
C HIS A 405 -28.99 -2.90 70.25
N GLU A 406 -28.99 -2.65 71.57
CA GLU A 406 -28.90 -3.67 72.62
C GLU A 406 -29.77 -4.92 72.35
N PRO A 407 -31.06 -4.82 71.95
CA PRO A 407 -31.88 -6.01 71.69
C PRO A 407 -31.32 -6.88 70.56
N ARG A 408 -30.77 -6.27 69.51
CA ARG A 408 -30.16 -6.97 68.37
C ARG A 408 -28.86 -7.66 68.77
N VAL A 409 -28.05 -6.99 69.59
CA VAL A 409 -26.78 -7.55 70.09
C VAL A 409 -27.03 -8.75 71.00
N ARG A 410 -28.07 -8.71 71.83
CA ARG A 410 -28.49 -9.84 72.68
C ARG A 410 -28.88 -11.07 71.87
N MET A 411 -29.65 -10.89 70.79
CA MET A 411 -30.00 -11.99 69.88
C MET A 411 -28.77 -12.64 69.22
N LEU A 412 -27.77 -11.83 68.85
CA LEU A 412 -26.51 -12.32 68.29
C LEU A 412 -25.69 -13.09 69.34
N ALA A 413 -25.63 -12.59 70.58
CA ALA A 413 -24.94 -13.24 71.68
C ALA A 413 -25.51 -14.65 71.94
N ASP A 414 -26.84 -14.77 72.00
CA ASP A 414 -27.56 -16.04 72.18
C ASP A 414 -27.25 -17.04 71.04
N GLN A 415 -27.18 -16.56 69.80
CA GLN A 415 -26.89 -17.41 68.64
C GLN A 415 -25.42 -17.86 68.57
N ILE A 416 -24.48 -17.00 68.97
CA ILE A 416 -23.05 -17.35 69.05
C ILE A 416 -22.81 -18.42 70.11
N THR A 417 -23.54 -18.37 71.23
CA THR A 417 -23.45 -19.38 72.30
C THR A 417 -24.20 -20.68 71.96
N ALA A 418 -25.31 -20.62 71.22
CA ALA A 418 -26.13 -21.79 70.87
C ALA A 418 -25.43 -22.88 70.05
N SER A 419 -24.34 -22.54 69.33
CA SER A 419 -23.61 -23.47 68.45
C SER A 419 -22.47 -24.23 69.13
N ARG A 420 -22.21 -24.00 70.43
CA ARG A 420 -21.14 -24.66 71.17
C ARG A 420 -21.66 -25.82 72.01
N PRO A 421 -20.91 -26.93 72.12
CA PRO A 421 -21.26 -28.00 73.04
C PRO A 421 -21.24 -27.46 74.48
N ASP A 422 -22.24 -27.82 75.27
CA ASP A 422 -22.26 -27.55 76.71
C ASP A 422 -20.95 -28.06 77.32
N GLU A 423 -20.33 -27.27 78.20
CA GLU A 423 -19.18 -27.73 78.97
C GLU A 423 -19.54 -29.06 79.63
N PRO A 424 -18.65 -30.07 79.60
CA PRO A 424 -18.90 -31.29 80.34
C PRO A 424 -19.09 -30.90 81.80
N GLU A 425 -20.26 -31.27 82.36
CA GLU A 425 -20.55 -31.18 83.78
C GLU A 425 -19.28 -31.57 84.55
N ASN A 426 -18.83 -30.69 85.44
CA ASN A 426 -17.92 -31.10 86.50
C ASN A 426 -18.62 -32.23 87.24
N ASP A 427 -18.23 -33.46 86.91
CA ASP A 427 -18.53 -34.66 87.66
C ASP A 427 -17.96 -34.41 89.06
N VAL A 428 -18.82 -33.92 89.95
CA VAL A 428 -18.56 -33.88 91.38
C VAL A 428 -18.46 -35.34 91.79
N ASN A 429 -17.22 -35.82 91.85
CA ASN A 429 -16.90 -37.13 92.37
C ASN A 429 -17.34 -37.19 93.84
N PRO A 430 -18.36 -38.00 94.22
CA PRO A 430 -18.77 -38.12 95.61
C PRO A 430 -18.03 -39.28 96.27
N ASP A 431 -16.70 -39.32 96.13
CA ASP A 431 -15.76 -40.09 96.94
C ASP A 431 -14.31 -39.79 96.48
N GLY A 432 -13.60 -38.99 97.26
CA GLY A 432 -12.19 -38.62 97.04
C GLY A 432 -11.76 -37.39 97.81
#